data_AF-A0A2M6X808-F1
#
_entry.id   AF-A0A2M6X808-F1
#
_cell.length_a   1.000
_cell.length_b   1.000
_cell.length_c   1.000
_cell.angle_alpha   90.00
_cell.angle_beta   90.00
_cell.angle_gamma   90.00
#
_symmetry.space_group_name_H-M   'P 1'
#
loop_
_entity.id
_entity.type
_entity.pdbx_description
1 polymer ?
#
loop_
_entity_poly.entity_id
_entity_poly.type
_entity_poly.pdbx_seq_one_letter_code
_entity_poly.pdbx_strand_id
1 'polypeptide(L)' 'MSNKDTVNFSTTLSKETKELLERYCKARGQRMNHVVEKAIVELIEDEMDKSIINDRELEDLVEWKNHG' A
#
# COMPACT_ATOMS: atom_id res chain seq x y z
N MET A 1 -22.97 3.46 -12.80
CA MET A 1 -21.62 3.95 -12.45
C MET A 1 -21.59 4.05 -10.93
N SER A 2 -20.82 3.18 -10.27
CA SER A 2 -20.70 3.25 -8.80
C SER A 2 -20.01 4.58 -8.47
N ASN A 3 -20.70 5.49 -7.79
CA ASN A 3 -20.05 6.63 -7.15
C ASN A 3 -19.04 6.03 -6.18
N LYS A 4 -17.74 6.14 -6.48
CA LYS A 4 -16.73 5.87 -5.47
C LYS A 4 -16.93 6.92 -4.40
N ASP A 5 -17.49 6.52 -3.27
CA ASP A 5 -17.64 7.38 -2.10
C ASP A 5 -16.23 7.80 -1.64
N THR A 6 -15.84 9.03 -1.96
CA THR A 6 -14.57 9.59 -1.52
C THR A 6 -14.69 10.01 -0.06
N VAL A 7 -13.85 9.44 0.79
CA VAL A 7 -13.76 9.81 2.20
C VAL A 7 -12.55 10.72 2.45
N ASN A 8 -12.66 11.62 3.42
CA ASN A 8 -11.54 12.47 3.81
C ASN A 8 -10.58 11.68 4.72
N PHE A 9 -9.29 11.77 4.44
CA PHE A 9 -8.23 11.24 5.28
C PHE A 9 -7.32 12.38 5.74
N SER A 10 -7.21 12.54 7.05
CA SER A 10 -6.39 13.58 7.68
C SER A 10 -5.23 12.90 8.41
N THR A 11 -3.99 13.33 8.12
CA THR A 11 -2.79 12.84 8.79
C THR A 11 -1.76 13.96 8.94
N THR A 12 -0.71 13.70 9.71
CA THR A 12 0.44 14.60 9.88
C THR A 12 1.66 14.04 9.15
N LEU A 13 2.43 14.94 8.52
CA LEU A 13 3.70 14.63 7.88
C LEU A 13 4.78 15.55 8.46
N SER A 14 6.03 15.09 8.45
CA SER A 14 7.14 16.00 8.69
C SER A 14 7.17 17.09 7.60
N LYS A 15 7.73 18.25 7.94
CA LYS A 15 7.87 19.36 6.99
C LYS A 15 8.67 18.94 5.75
N GLU A 16 9.78 18.25 5.95
CA GLU A 16 10.65 17.77 4.87
C GLU A 16 9.91 16.81 3.93
N THR A 17 9.17 15.83 4.49
CA THR A 17 8.40 14.87 3.69
C THR A 17 7.32 15.57 2.88
N LYS A 18 6.63 16.55 3.46
CA LYS A 18 5.63 17.36 2.74
C LYS A 18 6.26 18.11 1.56
N GLU A 19 7.39 18.77 1.78
CA GLU A 19 8.08 19.53 0.72
C GLU A 19 8.57 18.62 -0.42
N LEU A 20 9.08 17.44 -0.11
CA LEU A 20 9.46 16.43 -1.10
C LEU A 20 8.25 15.95 -1.91
N LEU A 21 7.13 15.67 -1.23
CA LEU A 21 5.89 15.25 -1.87
C LEU A 21 5.32 16.34 -2.80
N GLU A 22 5.33 17.59 -2.37
CA GLU A 22 4.91 18.74 -3.18
C GLU A 22 5.76 18.88 -4.44
N ARG A 23 7.10 18.79 -4.32
CA ARG A 23 8.03 18.83 -5.46
C ARG A 23 7.78 17.67 -6.43
N TYR A 24 7.61 16.46 -5.90
CA TYR A 24 7.32 15.26 -6.68
C TYR A 24 6.03 15.43 -7.50
N CYS A 25 4.96 15.90 -6.85
CA CYS A 25 3.66 16.11 -7.49
C CYS A 25 3.72 17.20 -8.56
N LYS A 26 4.38 18.33 -8.25
CA LYS A 26 4.54 19.46 -9.17
C LYS A 26 5.32 19.06 -10.43
N ALA A 27 6.39 18.28 -10.29
CA ALA A 27 7.21 17.84 -11.42
C ALA A 27 6.45 16.91 -12.38
N ARG A 28 5.43 16.19 -11.91
CA ARG A 28 4.67 15.22 -12.70
C ARG A 28 3.24 15.65 -13.04
N GLY A 29 2.82 16.84 -12.61
CA GLY A 29 1.45 17.33 -12.82
C GLY A 29 0.38 16.48 -12.09
N GLN A 30 0.74 15.85 -10.97
CA GLN A 30 -0.15 14.94 -10.23
C GLN A 30 -0.74 15.62 -9.00
N ARG A 31 -1.95 15.18 -8.60
CA ARG A 31 -2.57 15.63 -7.35
C ARG A 31 -2.02 14.81 -6.18
N MET A 32 -1.76 15.49 -5.07
CA MET A 32 -1.15 14.88 -3.88
C MET A 32 -2.00 13.75 -3.29
N ASN A 33 -3.33 13.90 -3.26
CA ASN A 33 -4.24 12.86 -2.79
C ASN A 33 -4.11 11.56 -3.61
N HIS A 34 -4.01 11.67 -4.93
CA HIS A 34 -3.85 10.52 -5.82
C HIS A 34 -2.51 9.80 -5.59
N VAL A 35 -1.43 10.55 -5.40
CA VAL A 35 -0.10 9.97 -5.13
C VAL A 35 -0.07 9.26 -3.78
N VAL A 36 -0.65 9.89 -2.74
CA VAL A 36 -0.71 9.31 -1.39
C VAL A 36 -1.60 8.06 -1.38
N GLU A 37 -2.79 8.12 -1.99
CA GLU A 37 -3.69 6.97 -2.09
C GLU A 37 -3.00 5.80 -2.79
N LYS A 38 -2.36 6.06 -3.93
CA LYS A 38 -1.61 5.04 -4.68
C LYS A 38 -0.51 4.41 -3.84
N ALA A 39 0.31 5.22 -3.17
CA ALA A 39 1.40 4.71 -2.33
C ALA A 39 0.91 3.88 -1.14
N ILE A 40 -0.23 4.25 -0.54
CA ILE A 40 -0.86 3.47 0.54
C ILE A 40 -1.34 2.11 0.01
N VAL A 41 -2.02 2.10 -1.14
CA VAL A 41 -2.50 0.86 -1.75
C VAL A 41 -1.34 -0.06 -2.10
N GLU A 42 -0.31 0.44 -2.81
CA GLU A 42 0.88 -0.34 -3.17
C GLU A 42 1.56 -0.96 -1.93
N LEU A 43 1.70 -0.18 -0.86
CA LEU A 43 2.31 -0.68 0.38
C LEU A 43 1.47 -1.75 1.08
N ILE A 44 0.14 -1.62 1.08
CA ILE A 44 -0.76 -2.60 1.67
C ILE A 44 -0.80 -3.88 0.83
N GLU A 45 -0.91 -3.75 -0.50
CA GLU A 45 -0.92 -4.88 -1.43
C GLU A 45 0.39 -5.68 -1.34
N ASP A 46 1.54 -4.99 -1.33
CA ASP A 46 2.85 -5.63 -1.16
C ASP A 46 2.96 -6.41 0.16
N GLU A 47 2.38 -5.88 1.25
CA GLU A 47 2.41 -6.56 2.56
C GLU A 47 1.42 -7.73 2.62
N MET A 48 0.23 -7.57 2.01
CA MET A 48 -0.74 -8.65 1.89
C MET A 48 -0.19 -9.80 1.04
N ASP A 49 0.46 -9.53 -0.08
CA ASP A 49 1.08 -10.55 -0.91
C ASP A 49 2.16 -11.33 -0.15
N LYS A 50 2.98 -10.65 0.66
CA LYS A 50 3.93 -11.34 1.56
C LYS A 50 3.24 -12.21 2.59
N SER A 51 2.12 -11.76 3.16
CA SER A 51 1.36 -12.56 4.12
C SER A 51 0.79 -13.83 3.48
N ILE A 52 0.29 -13.73 2.24
CA ILE A 52 -0.18 -14.86 1.45
C ILE A 52 0.96 -15.83 1.13
N ILE A 53 2.16 -15.33 0.81
CA ILE A 53 3.35 -16.18 0.61
C ILE A 53 3.70 -16.91 1.91
N ASN A 54 3.74 -16.19 3.05
CA ASN A 54 4.05 -16.78 4.34
C ASN A 54 3.03 -17.85 4.77
N ASP A 55 1.74 -17.62 4.50
CA ASP A 55 0.68 -18.60 4.79
C ASP A 55 0.81 -19.84 3.88
N ARG A 56 1.16 -19.67 2.59
CA ARG A 56 1.41 -20.79 1.67
C ARG A 56 2.65 -21.60 2.04
N GLU A 57 3.75 -20.95 2.44
CA GLU A 57 4.95 -21.64 2.91
C GLU A 57 4.70 -22.43 4.21
N LEU A 58 3.82 -21.93 5.09
CA LEU A 58 3.38 -22.65 6.28
C LEU A 58 2.49 -23.86 5.95
N GLU A 59 1.57 -23.73 4.98
CA GLU A 59 0.74 -24.85 4.50
C GLU A 59 1.61 -25.96 3.87
N ASP A 60 2.55 -25.61 3.00
CA ASP A 60 3.47 -26.58 2.36
C ASP A 60 4.36 -27.30 3.41
N LEU A 61 4.78 -26.60 4.48
CA LEU A 61 5.54 -27.19 5.60
C LEU A 61 4.69 -28.13 6.47
N VAL A 62 3.39 -27.85 6.62
CA VAL A 62 2.46 -28.70 7.38
C VAL A 62 2.08 -29.95 6.59
N GLU A 63 1.90 -29.85 5.26
CA GLU A 63 1.65 -31.02 4.41
C GLU A 63 2.82 -32.01 4.42
N TRP A 64 4.06 -31.51 4.39
CA TRP A 64 5.25 -32.37 4.39
C TRP A 64 5.39 -33.19 5.69
N LYS A 65 4.99 -32.64 6.84
CA LYS A 65 5.02 -33.36 8.13
C LYS A 65 3.91 -34.39 8.30
N ASN A 66 2.78 -34.25 7.61
CA ASN A 66 1.65 -35.16 7.74
C ASN A 66 1.71 -36.34 6.76
N HIS A 67 2.64 -36.31 5.80
CA HIS A 67 2.85 -37.38 4.80
C HIS A 67 4.24 -38.05 4.86
N GLY A 68 5.02 -37.79 5.91
CA GLY A 68 6.32 -38.43 6.20
C GLY A 68 6.24 -39.55 7.25
#